data_AF-A0A7Y4TLL4-F1
#
_entry.id   AF-A0A7Y4TLL4-F1
#
_cell.length_a   1.000
_cell.length_b   1.000
_cell.length_c   1.000
_cell.angle_alpha   90.00
_cell.angle_beta   90.00
_cell.angle_gamma   90.00
#
_symmetry.space_group_name_H-M   'P 1'
#
loop_
_entity.id
_entity.type
_entity.pdbx_description
1 polymer ?
#
loop_
_entity_poly.entity_id
_entity_poly.type
_entity_poly.pdbx_seq_one_letter_code
_entity_poly.pdbx_strand_id
1 'polypeptide(L)'
;MRKCSPVIGVVFLFMCFAAASSAQPQLDSAPPPLKVVSKSELAQLEASRDIKKRTQTALELMSARLKQAEVLIVQENLDQMYKELGGFHGLMDNTLAFLNASDRDSGKVLNNFKRFEIGLRQFRPRLELIRRDIPSNYEPYVRNLIMYVRDARSKAVEPMFGDSVVPRTKS
;
A
#
# COMPACT_ATOMS: atom_id res chain seq x y z
N MET A 1 74.20 10.53 33.20
CA MET A 1 72.91 11.26 33.32
C MET A 1 72.95 12.48 32.41
N ARG A 2 72.13 12.50 31.35
CA ARG A 2 71.48 13.70 30.74
C ARG A 2 70.65 13.19 29.55
N LYS A 3 69.36 13.52 29.59
CA LYS A 3 68.28 13.04 28.72
C LYS A 3 68.29 13.80 27.39
N CYS A 4 67.99 13.12 26.29
CA CYS A 4 67.50 13.72 25.06
C CYS A 4 66.51 12.75 24.42
N SER A 5 65.22 13.11 24.43
CA SER A 5 64.22 12.55 23.52
C SER A 5 64.23 13.37 22.23
N PRO A 6 63.84 12.75 21.10
CA PRO A 6 62.78 13.38 20.33
C PRO A 6 61.73 12.38 19.83
N VAL A 7 60.47 12.70 20.16
CA VAL A 7 59.29 12.74 19.29
C VAL A 7 59.31 11.81 18.08
N ILE A 8 58.71 10.63 18.23
CA ILE A 8 58.32 9.77 17.11
C ILE A 8 56.95 10.26 16.62
N GLY A 9 56.95 10.88 15.44
CA GLY A 9 55.76 11.37 14.77
C GLY A 9 54.83 10.23 14.36
N VAL A 10 53.57 10.38 14.74
CA VAL A 10 52.45 9.52 14.34
C VAL A 10 52.15 9.76 12.85
N VAL A 11 52.40 8.75 12.01
CA VAL A 11 51.91 8.72 10.62
C VAL A 11 50.57 8.00 10.62
N PHE A 12 49.49 8.76 10.71
CA PHE A 12 48.14 8.25 10.46
C PHE A 12 47.92 8.20 8.94
N LEU A 13 48.12 7.02 8.35
CA LEU A 13 47.76 6.76 6.96
C LEU A 13 46.23 6.63 6.89
N PHE A 14 45.53 7.74 6.68
CA PHE A 14 44.10 7.77 6.43
C PHE A 14 43.85 7.29 4.99
N MET A 15 43.71 5.97 4.82
CA MET A 15 43.35 5.35 3.55
C MET A 15 41.87 5.65 3.30
N CYS A 16 41.60 6.71 2.53
CA CYS A 16 40.26 7.01 2.04
C CYS A 16 39.76 5.85 1.18
N PHE A 17 38.91 4.99 1.76
CA PHE A 17 38.01 4.13 1.00
C PHE A 17 37.05 5.04 0.24
N ALA A 18 37.34 5.31 -1.03
CA ALA A 18 36.38 5.87 -1.96
C ALA A 18 35.27 4.83 -2.15
N ALA A 19 34.15 5.01 -1.45
CA ALA A 19 32.93 4.30 -1.78
C ALA A 19 32.50 4.71 -3.20
N ALA A 20 32.75 3.84 -4.17
CA ALA A 20 32.18 3.97 -5.50
C ALA A 20 30.65 3.87 -5.36
N SER A 21 29.96 5.02 -5.28
CA SER A 21 28.52 5.08 -5.54
C SER A 21 28.31 4.78 -7.01
N SER A 22 28.03 3.52 -7.34
CA SER A 22 27.42 3.19 -8.61
C SER A 22 26.01 3.79 -8.62
N ALA A 23 25.85 4.92 -9.29
CA ALA A 23 24.53 5.38 -9.72
C ALA A 23 23.94 4.25 -10.58
N GLN A 24 22.99 3.49 -10.02
CA GLN A 24 22.27 2.48 -10.79
C GLN A 24 21.63 3.19 -11.99
N PRO A 25 21.75 2.66 -13.22
CA PRO A 25 21.04 3.21 -14.35
C PRO A 25 19.56 3.27 -14.00
N GLN A 26 18.95 4.44 -14.16
CA GLN A 26 17.51 4.61 -13.99
C GLN A 26 16.83 3.64 -14.97
N LEU A 27 16.35 2.51 -14.44
CA LEU A 27 15.51 1.60 -15.20
C LEU A 27 14.31 2.40 -15.68
N ASP A 28 14.06 2.40 -16.98
CA ASP A 28 12.84 2.94 -17.58
C ASP A 28 11.64 2.19 -17.00
N SER A 29 11.08 2.72 -15.91
CA SER A 29 9.94 2.11 -15.23
C SER A 29 8.70 2.25 -16.09
N ALA A 30 7.89 1.19 -16.15
CA ALA A 30 6.59 1.24 -16.82
C ALA A 30 5.74 2.37 -16.21
N PRO A 31 4.93 3.07 -17.03
CA PRO A 31 4.06 4.12 -16.53
C PRO A 31 3.06 3.53 -15.52
N PRO A 32 2.72 4.25 -14.44
CA PRO A 32 1.77 3.75 -13.46
C PRO A 32 0.39 3.57 -14.10
N PRO A 33 -0.34 2.48 -13.81
CA PRO A 33 -1.66 2.26 -14.35
C PRO A 33 -2.67 3.26 -13.79
N LEU A 34 -3.70 3.54 -14.57
CA LEU A 34 -4.78 4.41 -14.16
C LEU A 34 -5.61 3.73 -13.06
N LYS A 35 -5.92 4.48 -12.00
CA LYS A 35 -6.72 4.01 -10.86
C LYS A 35 -8.24 4.10 -11.15
N VAL A 36 -8.71 3.40 -12.17
CA VAL A 36 -10.09 3.52 -12.65
C VAL A 36 -10.95 2.41 -12.06
N VAL A 37 -12.03 2.80 -11.36
CA VAL A 37 -13.13 1.88 -11.05
C VAL A 37 -14.09 1.87 -12.24
N SER A 38 -14.42 0.69 -12.75
CA SER A 38 -15.32 0.61 -13.91
C SER A 38 -16.74 1.07 -13.55
N LYS A 39 -17.50 1.51 -14.55
CA LYS A 39 -18.90 1.94 -14.35
C LYS A 39 -19.77 0.83 -13.77
N SER A 40 -19.54 -0.43 -14.15
CA SER A 40 -20.29 -1.57 -13.63
C SER A 40 -19.95 -1.85 -12.16
N GLU A 41 -18.69 -1.70 -11.76
CA GLU A 41 -18.28 -1.81 -10.35
C GLU A 41 -18.85 -0.68 -9.51
N LEU A 42 -18.81 0.55 -10.00
CA LEU A 42 -19.44 1.69 -9.32
C LEU A 42 -20.95 1.44 -9.13
N ALA A 43 -21.64 0.98 -10.17
CA ALA A 43 -23.05 0.63 -10.08
C ALA A 43 -23.32 -0.47 -9.05
N GLN A 44 -22.46 -1.50 -8.96
CA GLN A 44 -22.56 -2.55 -7.94
C GLN A 44 -22.38 -2.00 -6.52
N LEU A 45 -21.42 -1.10 -6.32
CA LEU A 45 -21.18 -0.46 -5.02
C LEU A 45 -22.34 0.45 -4.62
N GLU A 46 -22.90 1.21 -5.57
CA GLU A 46 -23.99 2.17 -5.34
C GLU A 46 -25.36 1.50 -5.23
N ALA A 47 -25.53 0.30 -5.76
CA ALA A 47 -26.76 -0.49 -5.61
C ALA A 47 -27.07 -0.82 -4.14
N SER A 48 -26.06 -0.84 -3.26
CA SER A 48 -26.24 -1.09 -1.84
C SER A 48 -26.34 0.22 -1.04
N ARG A 49 -27.48 0.43 -0.38
CA ARG A 49 -27.64 1.49 0.64
C ARG A 49 -27.06 1.11 2.00
N ASP A 50 -26.77 -0.17 2.23
CA ASP A 50 -26.13 -0.66 3.46
C ASP A 50 -24.60 -0.56 3.35
N ILE A 51 -23.99 0.17 4.29
CA ILE A 51 -22.55 0.36 4.43
C ILE A 51 -21.84 -1.00 4.54
N LYS A 52 -22.41 -1.95 5.29
CA LYS A 52 -21.82 -3.28 5.50
C LYS A 52 -21.73 -4.04 4.18
N LYS A 53 -22.85 -4.13 3.48
CA LYS A 53 -22.92 -4.83 2.19
C LYS A 53 -22.02 -4.14 1.15
N ARG A 54 -22.01 -2.80 1.08
CA ARG A 54 -21.12 -2.06 0.18
C ARG A 54 -19.64 -2.33 0.47
N THR A 55 -19.23 -2.31 1.73
CA THR A 55 -17.84 -2.61 2.13
C THR A 55 -17.44 -4.04 1.77
N GLN A 56 -18.35 -4.99 1.96
CA GLN A 56 -18.12 -6.38 1.56
C GLN A 56 -17.98 -6.52 0.05
N THR A 57 -18.90 -5.94 -0.72
CA THR A 57 -18.84 -5.93 -2.20
C THR A 57 -17.54 -5.30 -2.69
N ALA A 58 -17.07 -4.22 -2.07
CA ALA A 58 -15.80 -3.62 -2.43
C ALA A 58 -14.60 -4.57 -2.23
N LEU A 59 -14.54 -5.28 -1.10
CA LEU A 59 -13.49 -6.27 -0.83
C LEU A 59 -13.56 -7.46 -1.81
N GLU A 60 -14.76 -7.89 -2.19
CA GLU A 60 -14.98 -8.95 -3.18
C GLU A 60 -14.47 -8.51 -4.56
N LEU A 61 -14.81 -7.30 -5.00
CA LEU A 61 -14.33 -6.72 -6.25
C LEU A 61 -12.80 -6.57 -6.25
N MET A 62 -12.21 -6.06 -5.16
CA MET A 62 -10.75 -5.99 -5.01
C MET A 62 -10.10 -7.37 -5.11
N SER A 63 -10.67 -8.38 -4.46
CA SER A 63 -10.16 -9.75 -4.53
C SER A 63 -10.26 -10.32 -5.95
N ALA A 64 -11.34 -10.01 -6.67
CA ALA A 64 -11.53 -10.43 -8.07
C ALA A 64 -10.50 -9.77 -9.00
N ARG A 65 -10.27 -8.46 -8.88
CA ARG A 65 -9.22 -7.73 -9.61
C ARG A 65 -7.84 -8.33 -9.38
N LEU A 66 -7.50 -8.57 -8.11
CA LEU A 66 -6.20 -9.14 -7.77
C LEU A 66 -6.05 -10.58 -8.29
N LYS A 67 -7.14 -11.38 -8.23
CA LYS A 67 -7.15 -12.73 -8.80
C LYS A 67 -6.94 -12.71 -10.32
N GLN A 68 -7.57 -11.76 -11.01
CA GLN A 68 -7.37 -11.61 -12.45
C GLN A 68 -5.94 -11.17 -12.77
N ALA A 69 -5.36 -10.27 -11.98
CA ALA A 69 -3.95 -9.88 -12.11
C ALA A 69 -3.01 -11.10 -11.97
N GLU A 70 -3.24 -11.97 -11.00
CA GLU A 70 -2.47 -13.21 -10.82
C GLU A 70 -2.54 -14.13 -12.05
N VAL A 71 -3.73 -14.29 -12.64
CA VAL A 71 -3.90 -15.07 -13.87
C VAL A 71 -3.14 -14.45 -15.05
N LEU A 72 -3.18 -13.13 -15.18
CA LEU A 72 -2.57 -12.42 -16.30
C LEU A 72 -1.04 -12.44 -16.26
N ILE A 73 -0.42 -12.57 -15.07
CA ILE A 73 1.03 -12.78 -14.94
C ILE A 73 1.43 -14.12 -15.56
N VAL A 74 0.69 -15.18 -15.24
CA VAL A 74 0.95 -16.52 -15.81
C VAL A 74 0.79 -16.54 -17.33
N GLN A 75 -0.06 -15.66 -17.86
CA GLN A 75 -0.28 -15.48 -19.30
C GLN A 75 0.70 -14.49 -19.95
N GLU A 76 1.65 -13.95 -19.19
CA GLU A 76 2.60 -12.90 -19.63
C GLU A 76 1.91 -11.63 -20.18
N ASN A 77 0.65 -11.42 -19.84
CA ASN A 77 -0.14 -10.28 -20.29
C ASN A 77 -0.04 -9.11 -19.29
N LEU A 78 1.16 -8.53 -19.24
CA LEU A 78 1.56 -7.54 -18.24
C LEU A 78 0.75 -6.24 -18.31
N ASP A 79 0.39 -5.78 -19.51
CA ASP A 79 -0.40 -4.56 -19.70
C ASP A 79 -1.79 -4.69 -19.08
N GLN A 80 -2.44 -5.84 -19.27
CA GLN A 80 -3.75 -6.09 -18.69
C GLN A 80 -3.63 -6.32 -17.18
N MET A 81 -2.59 -7.02 -16.73
CA MET A 81 -2.31 -7.19 -15.31
C MET A 81 -2.20 -5.83 -14.60
N TYR A 82 -1.50 -4.87 -15.22
CA TYR A 82 -1.38 -3.51 -14.72
C TYR A 82 -2.73 -2.78 -14.63
N LYS A 83 -3.60 -2.96 -15.62
CA LYS A 83 -4.97 -2.41 -15.57
C LYS A 83 -5.76 -3.00 -14.41
N GLU A 84 -5.65 -4.30 -14.17
CA GLU A 84 -6.30 -4.95 -13.03
C GLU A 84 -5.76 -4.42 -11.68
N LEU A 85 -4.45 -4.24 -11.55
CA LEU A 85 -3.85 -3.64 -10.35
C LEU A 85 -4.24 -2.16 -10.17
N GLY A 86 -4.39 -1.40 -11.26
CA GLY A 86 -4.92 -0.04 -11.25
C GLY A 86 -6.37 -0.02 -10.76
N GLY A 87 -7.22 -0.91 -11.26
CA GLY A 87 -8.61 -1.07 -10.80
C GLY A 87 -8.71 -1.46 -9.34
N PHE A 88 -7.89 -2.40 -8.88
CA PHE A 88 -7.75 -2.77 -7.46
C PHE A 88 -7.42 -1.54 -6.59
N HIS A 89 -6.44 -0.73 -7.01
CA HIS A 89 -6.06 0.49 -6.31
C HIS A 89 -7.22 1.50 -6.28
N GLY A 90 -7.89 1.71 -7.42
CA GLY A 90 -9.05 2.60 -7.52
C GLY A 90 -10.20 2.20 -6.60
N LEU A 91 -10.49 0.90 -6.49
CA LEU A 91 -11.52 0.37 -5.58
C LEU A 91 -11.17 0.65 -4.11
N MET A 92 -9.91 0.50 -3.74
CA MET A 92 -9.43 0.82 -2.39
C MET A 92 -9.58 2.31 -2.08
N ASP A 93 -9.20 3.20 -3.01
CA ASP A 93 -9.38 4.65 -2.88
C ASP A 93 -10.86 5.02 -2.73
N ASN A 94 -11.72 4.46 -3.59
CA ASN A 94 -13.17 4.66 -3.55
C ASN A 94 -13.76 4.22 -2.21
N THR A 95 -13.33 3.07 -1.69
CA THR A 95 -13.86 2.50 -0.44
C THR A 95 -13.46 3.33 0.76
N LEU A 96 -12.20 3.76 0.85
CA LEU A 96 -11.74 4.65 1.91
C LEU A 96 -12.50 5.99 1.88
N ALA A 97 -12.66 6.58 0.70
CA ALA A 97 -13.41 7.82 0.54
C ALA A 97 -14.88 7.66 1.00
N PHE A 98 -15.52 6.55 0.62
CA PHE A 98 -16.89 6.24 1.05
C PHE A 98 -17.01 6.06 2.57
N LEU A 99 -16.10 5.31 3.20
CA LEU A 99 -16.13 5.07 4.64
C LEU A 99 -15.89 6.36 5.42
N ASN A 100 -14.92 7.18 5.01
CA ASN A 100 -14.65 8.49 5.60
C ASN A 100 -15.84 9.45 5.46
N ALA A 101 -16.51 9.46 4.31
CA ALA A 101 -17.70 10.29 4.10
C ALA A 101 -18.93 9.81 4.90
N SER A 102 -18.96 8.53 5.27
CA SER A 102 -20.07 7.90 5.99
C SER A 102 -20.01 8.07 7.51
N ASP A 103 -18.96 8.67 8.05
CA ASP A 103 -18.61 8.76 9.49
C ASP A 103 -19.55 9.64 10.35
N ARG A 104 -20.85 9.65 10.03
CA ARG A 104 -21.89 10.38 10.77
C ARG A 104 -22.56 9.52 11.86
N ASP A 105 -22.27 8.21 11.92
CA ASP A 105 -22.89 7.24 12.83
C ASP A 105 -21.82 6.25 13.35
N SER A 106 -21.21 6.58 14.50
CA SER A 106 -19.86 6.12 14.88
C SER A 106 -19.71 4.61 15.08
N GLY A 107 -20.77 3.88 15.45
CA GLY A 107 -20.67 2.43 15.73
C GLY A 107 -20.66 1.55 14.48
N LYS A 108 -21.52 1.84 13.49
CA LYS A 108 -21.64 1.02 12.26
C LYS A 108 -20.48 1.28 11.30
N VAL A 109 -20.04 2.53 11.21
CA VAL A 109 -18.93 2.93 10.35
C VAL A 109 -17.63 2.34 10.89
N LEU A 110 -17.41 2.42 12.21
CA LEU A 110 -16.26 1.81 12.87
C LEU A 110 -16.13 0.30 12.61
N ASN A 111 -17.23 -0.43 12.70
CA ASN A 111 -17.25 -1.87 12.37
C ASN A 111 -16.87 -2.15 10.91
N ASN A 112 -17.18 -1.22 10.00
CA ASN A 112 -16.85 -1.35 8.58
C ASN A 112 -15.41 -0.93 8.27
N PHE A 113 -14.87 0.07 8.95
CA PHE A 113 -13.43 0.33 8.97
C PHE A 113 -12.65 -0.90 9.44
N LYS A 114 -13.11 -1.57 10.51
CA LYS A 114 -12.50 -2.81 11.00
C LYS A 114 -12.60 -3.95 9.99
N ARG A 115 -13.77 -4.13 9.38
CA ARG A 115 -13.96 -5.12 8.31
C ARG A 115 -13.01 -4.86 7.14
N PHE A 116 -12.89 -3.59 6.75
CA PHE A 116 -12.03 -3.18 5.64
C PHE A 116 -10.55 -3.42 5.95
N GLU A 117 -10.07 -3.00 7.12
CA GLU A 117 -8.70 -3.24 7.58
C GLU A 117 -8.33 -4.73 7.56
N ILE A 118 -9.19 -5.57 8.15
CA ILE A 118 -8.98 -7.03 8.20
C ILE A 118 -8.97 -7.60 6.78
N GLY A 119 -9.91 -7.15 5.94
CA GLY A 119 -10.02 -7.57 4.54
C GLY A 119 -8.77 -7.24 3.73
N LEU A 120 -8.13 -6.09 3.98
CA LEU A 120 -6.90 -5.69 3.28
C LEU A 120 -5.68 -6.56 3.64
N ARG A 121 -5.66 -7.21 4.81
CA ARG A 121 -4.51 -8.05 5.26
C ARG A 121 -4.16 -9.15 4.27
N GLN A 122 -5.17 -9.73 3.63
CA GLN A 122 -4.99 -10.87 2.72
C GLN A 122 -4.33 -10.49 1.39
N PHE A 123 -4.38 -9.22 0.99
CA PHE A 123 -3.90 -8.80 -0.33
C PHE A 123 -2.40 -8.58 -0.40
N ARG A 124 -1.77 -8.21 0.72
CA ARG A 124 -0.32 -7.96 0.77
C ARG A 124 0.53 -9.16 0.36
N PRO A 125 0.36 -10.39 0.91
CA PRO A 125 1.18 -11.53 0.48
C PRO A 125 0.96 -11.86 -1.01
N ARG A 126 -0.26 -11.69 -1.53
CA ARG A 126 -0.59 -11.90 -2.94
C ARG A 126 0.13 -10.89 -3.86
N LEU A 127 0.14 -9.61 -3.49
CA LEU A 127 0.89 -8.58 -4.21
C LEU A 127 2.40 -8.81 -4.17
N GLU A 128 2.94 -9.35 -3.08
CA GLU A 128 4.37 -9.72 -3.01
C GLU A 128 4.70 -10.91 -3.93
N LEU A 129 3.78 -11.85 -4.14
CA LEU A 129 3.97 -12.90 -5.15
C LEU A 129 4.02 -12.29 -6.56
N ILE A 130 3.04 -11.43 -6.89
CA ILE A 130 3.04 -10.68 -8.15
C ILE A 130 4.36 -9.94 -8.36
N ARG A 131 4.83 -9.22 -7.35
CA ARG A 131 6.08 -8.44 -7.41
C ARG A 131 7.30 -9.29 -7.74
N ARG A 132 7.35 -10.55 -7.28
CA ARG A 132 8.48 -11.46 -7.52
C ARG A 132 8.52 -11.99 -8.94
N ASP A 133 7.36 -12.11 -9.58
CA ASP A 133 7.22 -12.79 -10.87
C ASP A 133 7.21 -11.81 -12.05
N ILE A 134 7.18 -10.49 -11.80
CA ILE A 134 7.14 -9.47 -12.85
C ILE A 134 8.54 -8.93 -13.22
N PRO A 135 8.72 -8.43 -14.45
CA PRO A 135 9.96 -7.79 -14.84
C PRO A 135 10.25 -6.50 -14.04
N SER A 136 11.52 -6.16 -13.91
CA SER A 136 12.01 -5.08 -13.02
C SER A 136 11.49 -3.68 -13.36
N ASN A 137 11.11 -3.42 -14.62
CA ASN A 137 10.49 -2.14 -15.01
C ASN A 137 9.07 -1.97 -14.44
N TYR A 138 8.37 -3.07 -14.13
CA TYR A 138 7.04 -3.05 -13.52
C TYR A 138 7.07 -3.13 -11.97
N GLU A 139 8.21 -3.50 -11.38
CA GLU A 139 8.35 -3.65 -9.92
C GLU A 139 8.05 -2.37 -9.12
N PRO A 140 8.49 -1.15 -9.54
CA PRO A 140 8.34 0.05 -8.73
C PRO A 140 6.89 0.37 -8.36
N TYR A 141 5.96 0.21 -9.31
CA TYR A 141 4.54 0.43 -9.04
C TYR A 141 3.97 -0.61 -8.08
N VAL A 142 4.28 -1.90 -8.26
CA VAL A 142 3.73 -2.96 -7.38
C VAL A 142 4.27 -2.80 -5.95
N ARG A 143 5.54 -2.45 -5.80
CA ARG A 143 6.12 -2.09 -4.49
C ARG A 143 5.37 -0.92 -3.85
N ASN A 144 5.08 0.13 -4.62
CA ASN A 144 4.31 1.28 -4.12
C ASN A 144 2.88 0.88 -3.74
N LEU A 145 2.25 -0.02 -4.51
CA LEU A 145 0.91 -0.53 -4.20
C LEU A 145 0.90 -1.37 -2.90
N ILE A 146 1.92 -2.18 -2.66
CA ILE A 146 2.09 -2.92 -1.40
C ILE A 146 2.19 -1.95 -0.21
N MET A 147 3.00 -0.89 -0.34
CA MET A 147 3.09 0.16 0.67
C MET A 147 1.74 0.86 0.86
N TYR A 148 1.04 1.14 -0.23
CA TYR A 148 -0.27 1.76 -0.19
C TYR A 148 -1.31 0.90 0.54
N VAL A 149 -1.32 -0.42 0.35
CA VAL A 149 -2.21 -1.33 1.11
C VAL A 149 -1.89 -1.27 2.62
N ARG A 150 -0.61 -1.19 2.98
CA ARG A 150 -0.22 -1.00 4.39
C ARG A 150 -0.75 0.33 4.93
N ASP A 151 -0.59 1.41 4.18
CA ASP A 151 -1.01 2.74 4.62
C ASP A 151 -2.54 2.87 4.65
N ALA A 152 -3.26 2.23 3.73
CA ALA A 152 -4.72 2.13 3.73
C ALA A 152 -5.24 1.40 4.97
N ARG A 153 -4.53 0.35 5.42
CA ARG A 153 -4.84 -0.31 6.70
C ARG A 153 -4.61 0.63 7.89
N SER A 154 -3.52 1.38 7.91
CA SER A 154 -3.29 2.39 8.96
C SER A 154 -4.42 3.41 8.99
N LYS A 155 -4.81 3.97 7.83
CA LYS A 155 -5.94 4.90 7.70
C LYS A 155 -7.27 4.30 8.16
N ALA A 156 -7.50 3.02 7.89
CA ALA A 156 -8.72 2.34 8.35
C ALA A 156 -8.74 2.13 9.88
N VAL A 157 -7.59 2.17 10.54
CA VAL A 157 -7.47 2.03 12.00
C VAL A 157 -7.64 3.37 12.73
N GLU A 158 -7.28 4.49 12.12
CA GLU A 158 -7.36 5.82 12.75
C GLU A 158 -8.74 6.16 13.37
N PRO A 159 -9.88 5.95 12.68
CA PRO A 159 -11.21 6.23 13.23
C PRO A 159 -11.58 5.39 14.46
N MET A 160 -10.85 4.29 14.73
CA MET A 160 -11.12 3.43 15.89
C MET A 160 -10.67 4.01 17.21
N PHE A 161 -9.90 5.09 17.19
CA PHE A 161 -9.28 5.68 18.37
C PHE A 161 -9.80 7.08 18.71
N GLY A 162 -10.80 7.61 17.99
CA GLY A 162 -11.45 8.88 18.29
C GLY A 162 -12.52 8.74 19.38
N ASP A 163 -12.36 9.49 20.49
CA ASP A 163 -13.36 9.79 21.54
C ASP A 163 -13.73 8.75 22.63
N SER A 164 -12.83 7.84 23.05
CA SER A 164 -13.15 6.97 24.22
C SER A 164 -12.04 6.72 25.25
N VAL A 165 -11.29 7.76 25.63
CA VAL A 165 -10.47 7.72 26.87
C VAL A 165 -11.04 8.54 28.03
N VAL A 166 -12.15 9.26 27.83
CA VAL A 166 -12.83 9.98 28.91
C VAL A 166 -14.32 9.64 28.89
N PRO A 167 -14.88 9.04 29.96
CA PRO A 167 -16.32 8.83 30.07
C PRO A 167 -17.05 10.18 29.94
N ARG A 168 -18.00 10.30 29.00
CA ARG A 168 -18.91 11.45 28.96
C ARG A 168 -19.76 11.43 30.23
N THR A 169 -19.38 12.24 31.22
CA THR A 169 -20.20 12.49 32.40
C THR A 169 -21.47 13.17 31.91
N LYS A 170 -22.63 12.54 32.11
CA LYS A 170 -23.91 13.18 31.85
C LYS A 170 -24.06 14.33 32.86
N SER A 171 -24.13 15.59 32.39
CA SER A 171 -24.58 16.73 33.19
C SER A 171 -26.08 16.87 33.09
#